data_AF-A0AAI8U1M5-F1
#
_entry.id   AF-A0AAI8U1M5-F1
#
_cell.length_a   1.000
_cell.length_b   1.000
_cell.length_c   1.000
_cell.angle_alpha   90.00
_cell.angle_beta   90.00
_cell.angle_gamma   90.00
#
_symmetry.space_group_name_H-M   'P 1'
#
loop_
_entity.id
_entity.type
_entity.pdbx_description
1 polymer ?
#
loop_
_entity_poly.entity_id
_entity_poly.type
_entity_poly.pdbx_seq_one_letter_code
_entity_poly.pdbx_strand_id
1 'polypeptide(L)'
;MWCASASTVFGLQTCYELRFPEISRRQARAGATILAVLSSWVPGPGKLAQWSTLAGARAIENICHVAAVTQAAPISIGHSLAVAPDGTVLTVLGEAPALVTADFDASLTEHQRSADPRALSVDV
;
A
#
# COMPACT_ATOMS: atom_id res chain seq x y z
N MET A 1 -17.34 -22.38 -18.08
CA MET A 1 -17.61 -21.19 -17.24
C MET A 1 -16.33 -20.93 -16.46
N TRP A 2 -15.54 -19.95 -16.86
CA TRP A 2 -14.30 -19.61 -16.15
C TRP A 2 -14.66 -18.56 -15.09
N CYS A 3 -14.47 -18.86 -13.81
CA CYS A 3 -14.33 -17.81 -12.80
C CYS A 3 -12.95 -17.18 -13.05
N ALA A 4 -12.88 -15.89 -13.38
CA ALA A 4 -11.63 -15.17 -13.27
C ALA A 4 -11.21 -15.21 -11.80
N SER A 5 -10.13 -15.90 -11.47
CA SER A 5 -9.56 -15.83 -10.12
C SER A 5 -8.84 -14.49 -10.00
N ALA A 6 -9.15 -13.73 -8.95
CA ALA A 6 -8.48 -12.47 -8.67
C ALA A 6 -6.96 -12.70 -8.63
N SER A 7 -6.21 -12.03 -9.51
CA SER A 7 -4.76 -12.22 -9.58
C SER A 7 -4.08 -11.28 -8.60
N THR A 8 -3.30 -11.85 -7.69
CA THR A 8 -2.45 -11.06 -6.79
C THR A 8 -1.24 -10.54 -7.57
N VAL A 9 -1.19 -9.22 -7.79
CA VAL A 9 -0.10 -8.55 -8.50
C VAL A 9 0.49 -7.48 -7.60
N PHE A 10 1.81 -7.53 -7.40
CA PHE A 10 2.54 -6.58 -6.57
C PHE A 10 3.13 -5.44 -7.43
N GLY A 11 2.80 -4.20 -7.07
CA GLY A 11 3.61 -3.03 -7.40
C GLY A 11 4.68 -2.84 -6.33
N LEU A 12 5.94 -2.65 -6.74
CA LEU A 12 7.06 -2.49 -5.82
C LEU A 12 7.52 -1.03 -5.80
N GLN A 13 7.67 -0.47 -4.60
CA GLN A 13 8.16 0.89 -4.40
C GLN A 13 9.30 0.89 -3.39
N THR A 14 10.26 1.77 -3.61
CA THR A 14 11.33 2.10 -2.68
C THR A 14 10.94 3.32 -1.84
N CYS A 15 11.42 3.37 -0.60
CA CYS A 15 11.19 4.42 0.42
C CYS A 15 10.60 5.74 -0.11
N TYR A 16 11.38 6.50 -0.90
CA TYR A 16 11.04 7.86 -1.28
C TYR A 16 9.94 7.96 -2.37
N GLU A 17 9.71 6.89 -3.12
CA GLU A 17 8.68 6.82 -4.17
C GLU A 17 7.27 6.98 -3.60
N LEU A 18 7.06 6.69 -2.32
CA LEU A 18 5.81 6.92 -1.62
C LEU A 18 5.32 8.38 -1.74
N ARG A 19 6.22 9.34 -1.96
CA ARG A 19 5.89 10.77 -2.14
C ARG A 19 5.32 11.11 -3.53
N PHE A 20 5.47 10.24 -4.52
CA PHE A 20 5.12 10.51 -5.91
C PHE A 20 3.89 9.67 -6.30
N PRO A 21 2.67 10.24 -6.26
CA PRO A 21 1.43 9.50 -6.56
C PRO A 21 1.44 8.85 -7.95
N GLU A 22 2.13 9.45 -8.92
CA GLU A 22 2.22 8.98 -10.30
C GLU A 22 2.82 7.57 -10.40
N ILE A 23 3.72 7.20 -9.48
CA ILE A 23 4.36 5.88 -9.45
C ILE A 23 3.33 4.81 -9.06
N SER A 24 2.61 5.02 -7.95
CA SER A 24 1.56 4.12 -7.50
C SER A 24 0.41 4.05 -8.51
N ARG A 25 0.06 5.19 -9.13
CA ARG A 25 -0.93 5.28 -10.19
C ARG A 25 -0.57 4.41 -11.38
N ARG A 26 0.69 4.46 -11.84
CA ARG A 26 1.18 3.65 -12.95
C ARG A 26 1.12 2.16 -12.63
N GLN A 27 1.53 1.77 -11.42
CA GLN A 27 1.50 0.37 -10.98
C GLN A 27 0.07 -0.17 -10.88
N ALA A 28 -0.87 0.62 -10.36
CA ALA A 28 -2.28 0.25 -10.30
C ALA A 28 -2.89 0.05 -11.70
N ARG A 29 -2.56 0.93 -12.65
CA ARG A 29 -2.95 0.77 -14.07
C ARG A 29 -2.31 -0.45 -14.73
N ALA A 30 -1.12 -0.85 -14.30
CA ALA A 30 -0.49 -2.09 -14.73
C ALA A 30 -1.08 -3.34 -14.05
N GLY A 31 -2.15 -3.20 -13.26
CA GLY A 31 -2.87 -4.30 -12.66
C GLY A 31 -2.48 -4.62 -11.22
N ALA A 32 -1.60 -3.84 -10.57
CA ALA A 32 -1.24 -4.07 -9.18
C ALA A 32 -2.50 -4.06 -8.28
N THR A 33 -2.63 -5.07 -7.42
CA THR A 33 -3.66 -5.17 -6.38
C THR A 33 -3.09 -4.90 -4.98
N ILE A 34 -1.77 -5.01 -4.84
CA ILE A 34 -1.01 -4.66 -3.65
C ILE A 34 0.17 -3.77 -4.05
N LEU A 35 0.40 -2.68 -3.30
CA LEU A 35 1.59 -1.85 -3.37
C LEU A 35 2.48 -2.17 -2.17
N ALA A 36 3.66 -2.75 -2.42
CA ALA A 36 4.66 -3.00 -1.39
C ALA A 36 5.69 -1.87 -1.39
N VAL A 37 5.72 -1.09 -0.30
CA VAL A 37 6.65 0.02 -0.10
C VAL A 37 7.74 -0.45 0.85
N LEU A 38 8.92 -0.70 0.31
CA LEU A 38 10.09 -1.19 1.05
C LEU A 38 10.97 0.01 1.42
N SER A 39 11.10 0.27 2.71
CA SER A 39 11.53 1.59 3.18
C SER A 39 12.57 1.56 4.30
N SER A 40 13.24 2.70 4.43
CA SER A 40 14.02 3.13 5.58
C SER A 40 13.65 4.60 5.81
N TRP A 41 12.43 4.82 6.31
CA TRP A 41 11.86 6.16 6.43
C TRP A 41 12.51 6.93 7.58
N VAL A 42 13.35 7.90 7.20
CA VAL A 42 14.21 8.66 8.11
C VAL A 42 13.39 9.35 9.22
N PRO A 43 13.82 9.26 10.50
CA PRO A 43 13.12 9.86 11.63
C PRO A 43 13.23 11.40 11.62
N GLY A 44 12.29 12.04 12.31
CA GLY A 44 12.24 13.49 12.45
C GLY A 44 10.82 14.02 12.66
N PRO A 45 10.68 15.32 12.99
CA PRO A 45 9.38 15.93 13.23
C PRO A 45 8.40 15.70 12.07
N GLY A 46 7.22 15.16 12.38
CA GLY A 46 6.16 14.90 11.40
C GLY A 46 6.41 13.72 10.45
N LYS A 47 7.53 12.99 10.54
CA LYS A 47 7.84 11.88 9.63
C LYS A 47 6.86 10.72 9.75
N LEU A 48 6.42 10.40 10.96
CA LEU A 48 5.38 9.40 11.21
C LEU A 48 4.05 9.81 10.56
N ALA A 49 3.64 11.07 10.72
CA ALA A 49 2.43 11.58 10.09
C ALA A 49 2.52 11.51 8.55
N GLN A 50 3.63 11.94 7.95
CA GLN A 50 3.84 11.82 6.51
C GLN A 50 3.78 10.36 6.04
N TRP A 51 4.38 9.44 6.79
CA TRP A 51 4.42 8.01 6.47
C TRP A 51 3.01 7.41 6.42
N SER A 52 2.24 7.54 7.49
CA SER A 52 0.90 6.97 7.58
C SER A 52 -0.08 7.67 6.62
N THR A 53 -0.01 9.00 6.49
CA THR A 53 -0.85 9.76 5.55
C THR A 53 -0.60 9.34 4.11
N LEU A 54 0.66 9.24 3.68
CA LEU A 54 0.96 8.88 2.29
C LEU A 54 0.61 7.42 2.00
N ALA A 55 0.91 6.48 2.91
CA ALA A 55 0.53 5.08 2.73
C ALA A 55 -1.00 4.91 2.58
N GLY A 56 -1.78 5.57 3.44
CA GLY A 56 -3.24 5.59 3.34
C GLY A 56 -3.72 6.23 2.04
N ALA A 57 -3.12 7.35 1.63
CA ALA A 57 -3.47 8.00 0.37
C ALA A 57 -3.22 7.09 -0.84
N ARG A 58 -2.10 6.35 -0.89
CA ARG A 58 -1.82 5.40 -1.98
C ARG A 58 -2.82 4.26 -2.03
N ALA A 59 -3.31 3.80 -0.89
CA ALA A 59 -4.33 2.76 -0.84
C ALA A 59 -5.65 3.26 -1.45
N ILE A 60 -6.15 4.40 -0.92
CA ILE A 60 -7.44 5.00 -1.29
C ILE A 60 -7.46 5.43 -2.75
N GLU A 61 -6.45 6.19 -3.20
CA GLU A 61 -6.50 6.81 -4.52
C GLU A 61 -6.33 5.81 -5.65
N ASN A 62 -5.71 4.64 -5.38
CA ASN A 62 -5.42 3.60 -6.37
C ASN A 62 -6.29 2.34 -6.21
N ILE A 63 -7.13 2.28 -5.17
CA ILE A 63 -7.92 1.11 -4.82
C ILE A 63 -6.99 -0.11 -4.81
N CYS A 64 -5.99 -0.07 -3.94
CA CYS A 64 -4.99 -1.12 -3.78
C CYS A 64 -4.75 -1.34 -2.29
N HIS A 65 -4.42 -2.57 -1.90
CA HIS A 65 -3.79 -2.76 -0.60
C HIS A 65 -2.41 -2.09 -0.59
N VAL A 66 -1.97 -1.60 0.57
CA VAL A 66 -0.61 -1.07 0.75
C VAL A 66 0.05 -1.81 1.89
N ALA A 67 1.19 -2.45 1.60
CA ALA A 67 2.12 -2.96 2.60
C ALA A 67 3.31 -2.01 2.69
N ALA A 68 3.26 -1.09 3.64
CA ALA A 68 4.32 -0.12 3.86
C ALA A 68 5.23 -0.61 5.00
N VAL A 69 6.40 -1.12 4.63
CA VAL A 69 7.37 -1.72 5.55
C VAL A 69 8.59 -0.81 5.65
N THR A 70 9.02 -0.51 6.87
CA THR A 70 10.23 0.27 7.11
C THR A 70 11.07 -0.34 8.22
N GLN A 71 12.37 -0.05 8.20
CA GLN A 71 13.28 -0.45 9.28
C GLN A 71 12.82 0.10 10.64
N ALA A 72 13.15 -0.62 11.70
CA ALA A 72 12.90 -0.20 13.08
C ALA A 72 13.80 0.98 13.50
N ALA A 73 13.44 1.61 14.61
CA ALA A 73 14.28 2.59 15.28
C ALA A 73 15.61 1.96 15.76
N PRO A 74 16.70 2.75 15.85
CA PRO A 74 16.79 4.19 15.58
C PRO A 74 17.10 4.54 14.11
N ILE A 75 17.30 3.56 13.23
CA ILE A 75 17.68 3.80 11.82
C ILE A 75 16.56 4.50 11.06
N SER A 76 15.32 4.13 11.36
CA SER A 76 14.10 4.66 10.74
C SER A 76 13.01 4.85 11.80
N ILE A 77 11.83 5.30 11.39
CA ILE A 77 10.71 5.51 12.32
C ILE A 77 10.09 4.21 12.86
N GLY A 78 10.38 3.02 12.31
CA GLY A 78 9.54 1.84 12.54
C GLY A 78 8.11 2.07 12.04
N HIS A 79 7.08 1.57 12.71
CA HIS A 79 5.69 1.79 12.30
C HIS A 79 5.35 1.26 10.89
N SER A 80 5.90 0.10 10.53
CA SER A 80 5.40 -0.65 9.37
C SER A 80 3.90 -0.87 9.51
N LEU A 81 3.14 -0.71 8.43
CA LEU A 81 1.68 -0.79 8.43
C LEU A 81 1.15 -1.44 7.15
N ALA A 82 -0.02 -2.05 7.30
CA ALA A 82 -0.80 -2.57 6.19
C ALA A 82 -2.13 -1.81 6.12
N VAL A 83 -2.52 -1.40 4.91
CA VAL A 83 -3.73 -0.60 4.67
C VAL A 83 -4.57 -1.25 3.59
N ALA A 84 -5.87 -1.37 3.84
CA ALA A 84 -6.85 -1.86 2.88
C ALA A 84 -7.17 -0.79 1.80
N PRO A 85 -7.75 -1.18 0.66
CA PRO A 85 -8.04 -0.25 -0.44
C PRO A 85 -8.97 0.91 -0.09
N ASP A 86 -9.79 0.79 0.96
CA ASP A 86 -10.66 1.85 1.48
C ASP A 86 -9.95 2.81 2.46
N GLY A 87 -8.68 2.57 2.78
CA GLY A 87 -7.89 3.32 3.74
C GLY A 87 -7.91 2.76 5.16
N THR A 88 -8.64 1.67 5.43
CA THR A 88 -8.65 1.02 6.74
C THR A 88 -7.27 0.45 7.07
N VAL A 89 -6.71 0.83 8.22
CA VAL A 89 -5.44 0.25 8.70
C VAL A 89 -5.71 -1.14 9.26
N LEU A 90 -5.18 -2.15 8.59
CA LEU A 90 -5.33 -3.56 8.97
C LEU A 90 -4.39 -3.93 10.12
N THR A 91 -3.17 -3.41 10.09
CA THR A 91 -2.20 -3.57 11.18
C THR A 91 -1.16 -2.45 11.14
N VAL A 92 -0.58 -2.15 12.30
CA VAL A 92 0.52 -1.21 12.46
C VAL A 92 1.44 -1.69 13.58
N LEU A 93 2.74 -1.69 13.31
CA LEU A 93 3.77 -1.99 14.30
C LEU A 93 4.17 -0.74 15.08
N GLY A 94 4.90 -0.94 16.18
CA GLY A 94 5.60 0.13 16.89
C GLY A 94 6.96 0.46 16.26
N GLU A 95 7.78 1.20 17.01
CA GLU A 95 9.12 1.62 16.59
C GLU A 95 10.16 0.47 16.64
N ALA A 96 9.96 -0.51 17.52
CA ALA A 96 10.90 -1.60 17.77
C ALA A 96 10.83 -2.71 16.69
N PRO A 97 11.90 -3.53 16.53
CA PRO A 97 11.86 -4.70 15.66
C PRO A 97 10.73 -5.65 16.04
N ALA A 98 9.86 -5.96 15.08
CA ALA A 98 8.73 -6.86 15.27
C ALA A 98 8.31 -7.47 13.92
N LEU A 99 7.51 -8.54 14.00
CA LEU A 99 6.89 -9.21 12.86
C LEU A 99 5.38 -9.22 13.07
N VAL A 100 4.64 -8.96 11.99
CA VAL A 100 3.19 -9.14 11.95
C VAL A 100 2.80 -9.72 10.59
N THR A 101 1.72 -10.48 10.57
CA THR A 101 1.09 -10.98 9.34
C THR A 101 -0.21 -10.23 9.11
N ALA A 102 -0.51 -9.93 7.85
CA ALA A 102 -1.77 -9.33 7.42
C ALA A 102 -2.28 -10.10 6.21
N ASP A 103 -3.58 -10.37 6.19
CA ASP A 103 -4.25 -11.02 5.06
C ASP A 103 -4.72 -9.96 4.07
N PHE A 104 -4.32 -10.10 2.81
CA PHE A 104 -4.78 -9.26 1.71
C PHE A 104 -5.70 -10.06 0.80
N ASP A 105 -6.94 -9.62 0.72
CA ASP A 105 -7.93 -10.21 -0.18
C ASP A 105 -7.96 -9.42 -1.50
N ALA A 106 -7.34 -9.97 -2.53
CA ALA A 106 -7.32 -9.37 -3.86
C ALA A 106 -8.74 -9.22 -4.45
N SER A 107 -9.71 -10.05 -4.04
CA SER A 107 -11.08 -9.96 -4.51
C SER A 107 -11.77 -8.67 -4.04
N LEU A 108 -11.40 -8.14 -2.86
CA LEU A 108 -11.89 -6.85 -2.39
C LEU A 108 -11.43 -5.71 -3.29
N THR A 109 -10.20 -5.80 -3.78
CA THR A 109 -9.64 -4.79 -4.69
C THR A 109 -10.39 -4.77 -6.02
N GLU A 110 -10.64 -5.93 -6.60
CA GLU A 110 -11.41 -6.06 -7.84
C GLU A 110 -12.87 -5.64 -7.66
N HIS A 111 -13.50 -6.09 -6.56
CA HIS A 111 -14.87 -5.71 -6.22
C HIS A 111 -15.01 -4.18 -6.10
N GLN A 112 -14.13 -3.53 -5.34
CA GLN A 112 -14.17 -2.08 -5.19
C GLN A 112 -13.88 -1.37 -6.51
N ARG A 113 -12.95 -1.85 -7.34
CA ARG A 113 -12.72 -1.28 -8.68
C ARG A 113 -13.95 -1.40 -9.58
N SER A 114 -14.71 -2.48 -9.48
CA SER A 114 -15.94 -2.64 -10.27
C SER A 114 -17.07 -1.70 -9.84
N ALA A 115 -17.10 -1.30 -8.58
CA ALA A 115 -18.13 -0.44 -8.00
C ALA A 115 -17.77 1.06 -8.01
N ASP A 116 -16.48 1.39 -8.04
CA ASP A 116 -16.00 2.77 -7.94
C ASP A 116 -15.80 3.40 -9.33
N PRO A 117 -16.53 4.47 -9.68
CA PRO A 117 -16.38 5.14 -10.97
C PRO A 117 -15.01 5.79 -11.17
N ARG A 118 -14.21 5.95 -10.10
CA ARG A 118 -12.83 6.45 -10.15
C ARG A 118 -11.83 5.35 -10.47
N ALA A 119 -12.25 4.09 -10.49
CA ALA A 119 -11.37 2.97 -10.76
C ALA A 119 -10.68 3.14 -12.11
N LEU A 120 -9.38 2.90 -12.10
CA LEU A 120 -8.56 3.04 -13.30
C LEU A 120 -8.83 1.86 -14.23
N SER A 121 -8.89 2.13 -15.52
CA SER A 121 -8.74 1.08 -16.53
C SER A 121 -7.36 0.43 -16.36
N VAL A 122 -7.32 -0.90 -16.31
CA VAL A 122 -6.06 -1.63 -16.39
C VAL A 122 -5.59 -1.58 -17.84
N ASP A 123 -4.33 -1.20 -18.05
CA ASP A 123 -3.70 -1.14 -19.37
C ASP A 123 -3.34 -2.59 -19.77
N VAL A 124 -4.30 -3.32 -20.36
CA VAL A 124 -4.14 -4.70 -20.88
C VAL A 124 -3.96 -4.67 -22.39
#